data_AF-A0A950P2V9-F1
#
_entry.id   AF-A0A950P2V9-F1
#
_cell.length_a   1.000
_cell.length_b   1.000
_cell.length_c   1.000
_cell.angle_alpha   90.00
_cell.angle_beta   90.00
_cell.angle_gamma   90.00
#
_symmetry.space_group_name_H-M   'P 1'
#
loop_
_entity.id
_entity.type
_entity.pdbx_description
1 polymer ?
#
loop_
_entity_poly.entity_id
_entity_poly.type
_entity_poly.pdbx_seq_one_letter_code
_entity_poly.pdbx_strand_id
1 'polypeptide(L)'
;MPPTDRFVISFAAEPPQEALPYGRWAQTLAEHFLAAVGELDTEGEDVGQPGEIAWFPDRTYGGRTYVPAVARTSEGYELFGFVSFSEGSAGGPSDFDAIVDFTSELAEANPDWRLDLNDDVIS
;
A
#
# COMPACT_ATOMS: atom_id res chain seq x y z
N MET A 1 16.78 -34.48 14.00
CA MET A 1 16.78 -33.01 14.18
C MET A 1 15.48 -32.66 14.89
N PRO A 2 15.48 -32.23 16.17
CA PRO A 2 14.31 -31.60 16.72
C PRO A 2 14.08 -30.26 16.00
N PRO A 3 12.84 -29.82 15.75
CA PRO A 3 12.60 -28.51 15.16
C PRO A 3 13.09 -27.44 16.14
N THR A 4 14.03 -26.60 15.69
CA THR A 4 14.42 -25.39 16.41
C THR A 4 13.23 -24.45 16.43
N ASP A 5 12.86 -23.94 17.61
CA ASP A 5 11.93 -22.83 17.78
C ASP A 5 12.41 -21.67 16.91
N ARG A 6 11.85 -21.55 15.71
CA ARG A 6 12.08 -20.39 14.87
C ARG A 6 11.21 -19.31 15.47
N PHE A 7 11.82 -18.29 16.05
CA PHE A 7 11.15 -17.02 16.30
C PHE A 7 10.60 -16.52 14.97
N VAL A 8 9.33 -16.81 14.70
CA VAL A 8 8.58 -16.18 13.62
C VAL A 8 8.22 -14.82 14.17
N ILE A 9 8.90 -13.78 13.71
CA ILE A 9 8.53 -12.41 14.04
C ILE A 9 7.15 -12.21 13.43
N SER A 10 6.12 -12.11 14.29
CA SER A 10 4.72 -12.06 13.85
C SER A 10 4.41 -10.82 13.00
N PHE A 11 5.26 -9.78 13.09
CA PHE A 11 5.23 -8.56 12.27
C PHE A 11 6.65 -8.00 12.14
N ALA A 12 7.48 -8.56 11.25
CA ALA A 12 8.80 -8.00 10.94
C ALA A 12 8.68 -6.76 10.05
N ALA A 13 8.01 -5.72 10.53
CA ALA A 13 8.04 -4.40 9.91
C ALA A 13 8.71 -3.46 10.90
N GLU A 14 9.72 -2.73 10.44
CA GLU A 14 10.25 -1.62 11.23
C GLU A 14 9.12 -0.61 11.48
N PRO A 15 9.05 0.00 12.68
CA PRO A 15 8.05 1.04 12.95
C PRO A 15 8.15 2.14 11.88
N PRO A 16 7.02 2.77 11.47
CA PRO A 16 7.02 3.78 10.41
C PRO A 16 8.10 4.84 10.67
N GLN A 17 8.94 5.09 9.66
CA GLN A 17 10.06 6.01 9.81
C GLN A 17 9.63 7.48 9.64
N GLU A 18 8.54 7.72 8.90
CA GLU A 18 7.92 9.04 8.75
C GLU A 18 6.39 9.01 8.96
N ALA A 19 5.80 10.16 9.28
CA ALA A 19 4.35 10.32 9.22
C ALA A 19 3.86 10.32 7.75
N LEU A 20 2.54 10.31 7.54
CA LEU A 20 1.92 10.32 6.20
C LEU A 20 2.63 11.29 5.23
N PRO A 21 2.87 10.89 3.96
CA PRO A 21 3.55 11.72 2.98
C PRO A 21 2.92 13.12 2.86
N TYR A 22 3.75 14.16 2.75
CA TYR A 22 3.28 15.54 2.58
C TYR A 22 4.17 16.36 1.65
N GLY A 23 3.63 17.49 1.16
CA GLY A 23 4.37 18.43 0.32
C GLY A 23 4.97 17.80 -0.92
N ARG A 24 6.25 18.08 -1.20
CA ARG A 24 6.97 17.53 -2.36
C ARG A 24 7.12 16.02 -2.32
N TRP A 25 7.18 15.44 -1.12
CA TRP A 25 7.33 14.01 -0.97
C TRP A 25 6.07 13.27 -1.40
N ALA A 26 4.90 13.73 -0.95
CA ALA A 26 3.62 13.22 -1.44
C ALA A 26 3.48 13.35 -2.96
N GLN A 27 3.98 14.44 -3.54
CA GLN A 27 3.97 14.63 -4.99
C GLN A 27 4.83 13.59 -5.72
N THR A 28 6.06 13.34 -5.27
CA THR A 28 6.92 12.30 -5.87
C THR A 28 6.26 10.92 -5.82
N LEU A 29 5.68 10.55 -4.68
CA LEU A 29 4.97 9.28 -4.56
C LEU A 29 3.73 9.22 -5.46
N ALA A 30 2.96 10.30 -5.54
CA ALA A 30 1.80 10.38 -6.43
C ALA A 30 2.19 10.21 -7.90
N GLU A 31 3.31 10.82 -8.34
CA GLU A 31 3.81 10.67 -9.72
C GLU A 31 4.10 9.20 -10.05
N HIS A 32 4.78 8.47 -9.18
CA HIS A 32 5.06 7.04 -9.37
C HIS A 32 3.80 6.18 -9.33
N PHE A 33 2.89 6.44 -8.39
CA PHE A 33 1.64 5.70 -8.28
C PHE A 33 0.75 5.89 -9.52
N LEU A 34 0.57 7.13 -9.97
CA LEU A 34 -0.25 7.45 -11.14
C LEU A 34 0.38 6.96 -12.45
N ALA A 35 1.71 6.90 -12.52
CA ALA A 35 2.40 6.26 -13.64
C ALA A 35 2.04 4.76 -13.72
N ALA A 36 2.09 4.04 -12.60
CA ALA A 36 1.68 2.64 -12.53
C ALA A 36 0.20 2.43 -12.85
N VAL A 37 -0.69 3.34 -12.42
CA VAL A 37 -2.12 3.33 -12.84
C VAL A 37 -2.25 3.44 -14.36
N GLY A 38 -1.44 4.28 -15.00
CA GLY A 38 -1.46 4.45 -16.46
C GLY A 38 -0.97 3.22 -17.24
N GLU A 39 -0.24 2.32 -16.59
CA GLU A 39 0.27 1.06 -17.16
C GLU A 39 -0.59 -0.16 -16.78
N LEU A 40 -1.61 0.04 -15.95
CA LEU A 40 -2.47 -1.03 -15.45
C LEU A 40 -3.24 -1.70 -16.60
N ASP A 41 -3.16 -3.02 -16.67
CA ASP A 41 -4.00 -3.82 -17.56
C ASP A 41 -5.39 -3.97 -16.90
N THR A 42 -6.39 -3.31 -17.46
CA THR A 42 -7.75 -3.31 -16.93
C THR A 42 -8.61 -4.45 -17.47
N GLU A 43 -8.03 -5.37 -18.25
CA GLU A 43 -8.75 -6.48 -18.91
C GLU A 43 -9.93 -6.01 -19.78
N GLY A 44 -9.92 -4.74 -20.19
CA GLY A 44 -10.99 -4.12 -21.00
C GLY A 44 -12.05 -3.35 -20.20
N GLU A 45 -11.94 -3.27 -18.87
CA GLU A 45 -12.79 -2.44 -18.03
C GLU A 45 -12.42 -0.95 -18.15
N ASP A 46 -13.43 -0.07 -18.13
CA ASP A 46 -13.23 1.38 -17.98
C ASP A 46 -13.18 1.71 -16.49
N VAL A 47 -11.96 1.82 -15.97
CA VAL A 47 -11.72 2.10 -14.54
C VAL A 47 -11.87 3.59 -14.22
N GLY A 48 -11.98 4.47 -15.22
CA GLY A 48 -12.16 5.90 -15.02
C GLY A 48 -10.90 6.66 -14.59
N GLN A 49 -11.10 7.89 -14.09
CA GLN A 49 -10.02 8.76 -13.63
C GLN A 49 -9.73 8.58 -12.13
N PRO A 50 -8.46 8.48 -11.71
CA PRO A 50 -8.10 8.44 -10.30
C PRO A 50 -8.46 9.75 -9.58
N GLY A 51 -9.05 9.63 -8.39
CA GLY A 51 -9.33 10.73 -7.48
C GLY A 51 -8.16 11.07 -6.56
N GLU A 52 -8.48 11.60 -5.37
CA GLU A 52 -7.47 11.88 -4.34
C GLU A 52 -6.85 10.58 -3.80
N ILE A 53 -5.52 10.56 -3.70
CA ILE A 53 -4.78 9.41 -3.17
C ILE A 53 -4.72 9.53 -1.64
N ALA A 54 -5.30 8.54 -0.96
CA ALA A 54 -5.13 8.35 0.48
C ALA A 54 -3.91 7.45 0.74
N TRP A 55 -2.93 8.00 1.44
CA TRP A 55 -1.73 7.28 1.84
C TRP A 55 -1.90 6.64 3.22
N PHE A 56 -1.18 5.54 3.44
CA PHE A 56 -1.09 4.89 4.74
C PHE A 56 0.35 4.93 5.26
N PRO A 57 0.59 4.72 6.57
CA PRO A 57 1.92 4.66 7.13
C PRO A 57 2.83 3.69 6.38
N ASP A 58 4.09 4.10 6.20
CA ASP A 58 5.07 3.28 5.52
C ASP A 58 5.44 2.03 6.33
N ARG A 59 5.92 1.01 5.62
CA ARG A 59 6.50 -0.20 6.19
C ARG A 59 7.83 -0.48 5.53
N THR A 60 8.88 -0.70 6.33
CA THR A 60 10.20 -1.05 5.81
C THR A 60 10.50 -2.52 6.09
N TYR A 61 10.92 -3.23 5.04
CA TYR A 61 11.31 -4.63 5.07
C TYR A 61 12.52 -4.86 4.17
N GLY A 62 13.59 -5.43 4.73
CA GLY A 62 14.77 -5.83 3.95
C GLY A 62 15.47 -4.66 3.22
N GLY A 63 15.46 -3.46 3.80
CA GLY A 63 16.09 -2.26 3.21
C GLY A 63 15.25 -1.56 2.14
N ARG A 64 14.00 -1.98 1.94
CA ARG A 64 13.03 -1.32 1.06
C ARG A 64 11.83 -0.85 1.86
N THR A 65 11.45 0.40 1.64
CA THR A 65 10.29 1.04 2.25
C THR A 65 9.12 0.98 1.27
N TYR A 66 7.94 0.68 1.78
CA TYR A 66 6.69 0.56 1.03
C TYR A 66 5.67 1.53 1.62
N VAL A 67 5.11 2.39 0.79
CA VAL A 67 4.08 3.36 1.17
C VAL A 67 2.78 2.95 0.49
N PRO A 68 1.81 2.36 1.24
CA PRO A 68 0.55 1.93 0.66
C PRO A 68 -0.33 3.13 0.28
N ALA A 69 -1.10 2.97 -0.78
CA ALA A 69 -2.02 3.99 -1.27
C ALA A 69 -3.33 3.38 -1.77
N VAL A 70 -4.41 4.13 -1.61
CA VAL A 70 -5.69 3.88 -2.28
C VAL A 70 -6.24 5.15 -2.91
N ALA A 71 -7.01 5.02 -3.99
CA ALA A 71 -7.72 6.13 -4.61
C ALA A 71 -9.03 5.65 -5.21
N ARG A 72 -10.13 6.39 -4.98
CA ARG A 72 -11.40 6.14 -5.66
C ARG A 72 -11.36 6.67 -7.08
N THR A 73 -11.99 5.98 -8.02
CA THR A 73 -12.06 6.42 -9.41
C THR A 73 -13.42 7.01 -9.77
N SER A 74 -13.50 7.72 -10.90
CA SER A 74 -14.76 8.29 -11.40
C SER A 74 -15.84 7.24 -11.71
N GLU A 75 -15.45 6.02 -12.06
CA GLU A 75 -16.36 4.90 -12.37
C GLU A 75 -16.70 4.05 -11.14
N GLY A 76 -16.27 4.47 -9.94
CA GLY A 76 -16.66 3.83 -8.68
C GLY A 76 -15.76 2.67 -8.25
N TYR A 77 -14.64 2.43 -8.94
CA TYR A 77 -13.62 1.48 -8.51
C TYR A 77 -12.74 2.06 -7.39
N GLU A 78 -12.03 1.19 -6.69
CA GLU A 78 -10.93 1.55 -5.80
C GLU A 78 -9.62 1.02 -6.38
N LEU A 79 -8.70 1.94 -6.67
CA LEU A 79 -7.31 1.64 -6.94
C LEU A 79 -6.62 1.39 -5.61
N PHE A 80 -5.86 0.31 -5.51
CA PHE A 80 -5.08 0.00 -4.31
C PHE A 80 -3.71 -0.54 -4.70
N GLY A 81 -2.71 -0.24 -3.88
CA GLY A 81 -1.34 -0.62 -4.20
C GLY A 81 -0.32 0.02 -3.27
N PHE A 82 0.90 0.19 -3.78
CA PHE A 82 1.96 0.86 -3.05
C PHE A 82 3.01 1.46 -4.00
N VAL A 83 3.73 2.45 -3.48
CA VAL A 83 5.02 2.88 -4.01
C VAL A 83 6.11 2.38 -3.09
N SER A 84 7.21 1.86 -3.63
CA SER A 84 8.35 1.38 -2.85
C SER A 84 9.66 1.99 -3.32
N PHE A 85 10.61 2.15 -2.42
CA PHE A 85 11.94 2.70 -2.71
C PHE A 85 12.97 2.12 -1.73
N SER A 86 14.24 2.16 -2.11
CA SER A 86 15.37 1.81 -1.23
C SER A 86 16.15 3.05 -0.84
N GLU A 87 16.89 2.97 0.27
CA GLU A 87 17.80 4.04 0.67
C GLU A 87 18.96 4.16 -0.34
N GLY A 88 19.09 5.32 -0.97
CA GLY A 88 20.14 5.61 -1.93
C GLY A 88 21.46 6.01 -1.27
N SER A 89 22.56 5.94 -2.03
CA SER A 89 23.92 6.19 -1.54
C SER A 89 24.17 7.58 -0.95
N ALA A 90 23.27 8.55 -1.19
CA ALA A 90 23.32 9.90 -0.66
C ALA A 90 22.37 10.13 0.55
N GLY A 91 21.76 9.07 1.08
CA GLY A 91 20.83 9.13 2.22
C GLY A 91 19.42 9.60 1.86
N GLY A 92 19.02 9.47 0.59
CA GLY A 92 17.68 9.81 0.10
C GLY A 92 17.05 8.66 -0.69
N PRO A 93 15.73 8.68 -0.91
CA PRO A 93 15.03 7.58 -1.57
C PRO A 93 15.48 7.40 -3.03
N SER A 94 15.62 6.13 -3.44
CA SER A 94 16.07 5.72 -4.77
C SER A 94 15.43 4.40 -5.20
N ASP A 95 15.64 3.97 -6.43
CA ASP A 95 15.12 2.71 -6.96
C ASP A 95 13.60 2.56 -6.74
N PHE A 96 12.86 3.59 -7.14
CA PHE A 96 11.41 3.64 -7.04
C PHE A 96 10.76 2.57 -7.91
N ASP A 97 9.75 1.92 -7.34
CA ASP A 97 8.89 0.96 -8.01
C ASP A 97 7.46 1.11 -7.49
N ALA A 98 6.45 0.83 -8.31
CA ALA A 98 5.05 0.98 -7.94
C ALA A 98 4.21 -0.14 -8.53
N ILE A 99 3.32 -0.69 -7.70
CA ILE A 99 2.36 -1.71 -8.10
C ILE A 99 0.99 -1.22 -7.70
N VAL A 100 0.05 -1.30 -8.64
CA VAL A 100 -1.35 -0.91 -8.47
C VAL A 100 -2.23 -1.99 -9.07
N ASP A 101 -3.39 -2.18 -8.47
CA ASP A 101 -4.50 -2.99 -8.95
C ASP A 101 -5.82 -2.27 -8.65
N PHE A 102 -6.95 -2.79 -9.12
CA PHE A 102 -8.26 -2.18 -8.95
C PHE A 102 -9.33 -3.19 -8.53
N THR A 103 -10.35 -2.71 -7.81
CA THR A 103 -11.51 -3.54 -7.41
C THR A 103 -12.80 -2.73 -7.43
N SER A 104 -13.90 -3.39 -7.78
CA SER A 104 -15.27 -2.88 -7.62
C SER A 104 -15.90 -3.27 -6.27
N GLU A 105 -15.23 -4.17 -5.53
CA GLU A 105 -15.70 -4.68 -4.26
C GLU A 105 -15.21 -3.81 -3.09
N LEU A 106 -16.10 -2.96 -2.60
CA LEU A 106 -15.79 -1.96 -1.58
C LEU A 106 -16.37 -2.37 -0.23
N ALA A 107 -15.68 -2.01 0.86
CA ALA A 107 -16.21 -2.20 2.22
C ALA A 107 -17.53 -1.43 2.44
N GLU A 108 -17.68 -0.25 1.86
CA GLU A 108 -18.92 0.55 1.91
C GLU A 108 -20.11 -0.15 1.23
N ALA A 109 -19.83 -0.93 0.19
CA ALA A 109 -20.85 -1.69 -0.56
C ALA A 109 -21.23 -3.00 0.16
N ASN A 110 -20.46 -3.39 1.18
CA ASN A 110 -20.64 -4.63 1.92
C ASN A 110 -20.57 -4.37 3.44
N PRO A 111 -21.56 -3.66 4.01
CA PRO A 111 -21.57 -3.31 5.44
C PRO A 111 -21.64 -4.53 6.37
N ASP A 112 -22.01 -5.69 5.82
CA ASP A 112 -22.07 -6.97 6.53
C ASP A 112 -20.70 -7.65 6.65
N TRP A 113 -19.66 -7.16 5.95
CA TRP A 113 -18.28 -7.57 6.12
C TRP A 113 -17.72 -7.01 7.43
N ARG A 114 -18.21 -7.57 8.54
CA ARG A 114 -17.63 -7.36 9.86
C ARG A 114 -16.28 -8.07 9.91
N LEU A 115 -15.21 -7.29 9.88
CA LEU A 115 -13.90 -7.74 10.31
C LEU A 115 -13.97 -7.99 11.83
N ASP A 116 -13.97 -9.24 12.26
CA ASP A 116 -13.77 -9.56 13.67
C ASP A 116 -12.28 -9.37 13.99
N LEU A 117 -11.98 -8.28 14.70
CA LEU A 117 -10.62 -7.94 15.12
C LEU A 117 -10.25 -8.57 16.47
N ASN A 118 -11.18 -9.29 17.12
CA ASN A 118 -10.96 -9.90 18.43
C ASN A 118 -11.49 -11.35 18.47
N ASP A 119 -10.67 -12.30 18.03
CA ASP A 119 -10.82 -13.72 18.39
C ASP A 119 -10.20 -14.02 19.78
N ASP A 120 -10.31 -13.09 20.74
CA ASP A 120 -9.69 -13.23 22.05
C ASP A 120 -10.66 -13.91 23.03
N VAL A 121 -10.45 -15.22 23.27
CA VAL A 121 -11.05 -15.93 24.41
C VAL A 121 -10.03 -15.90 25.56
N ILE A 122 -10.20 -14.94 26.47
CA ILE A 122 -9.52 -14.98 27.76
C ILE A 122 -10.24 -16.03 28.63
N SER A 123 -9.55 -17.13 28.96
CA SER A 123 -9.99 -18.13 29.95
C SER A 123 -9.52 -17.80 31.36
#